data_AF-A0A3A9F8C5-F1
#
_entry.id   AF-A0A3A9F8C5-F1
#
_cell.length_a   1.000
_cell.length_b   1.000
_cell.length_c   1.000
_cell.angle_alpha   90.00
_cell.angle_beta   90.00
_cell.angle_gamma   90.00
#
_symmetry.space_group_name_H-M   'P 1'
#
loop_
_entity.id
_entity.type
_entity.pdbx_description
1 polymer ?
#
loop_
_entity_poly.entity_id
_entity_poly.type
_entity_poly.pdbx_seq_one_letter_code
_entity_poly.pdbx_strand_id
1 'polypeptide(L)'
;MNSKNIKKHLNAKLKDWAKHIDNEEVKEIVEENTIITGGAMVSLLTGERPHDYDVYFRTKEACIKVAKYYVDKWNATHQDKPVSLKVGEDGSVKCFIQSKGIADEDEKSESVIAYNFESTEQEDEEMGIVSDRDPAEDDGKDKYRPRFLTSNAITLSDKIQIVTRFYGEVVDIHKNYDFVHCTCAWSSWDNEVFLPQKALECIINKELYYVGSKYPLCSIIRTRKYIERGYHINAGQYVKMCMQLNELDLKDVKVLEEQLTGVDTTYFQMMIDELQKYEQENGSDKVDTTYVMKVINKLF
;
A
#
# COMPACT_ATOMS: atom_id res chain seq x y z
N MET A 1 -0.29 -5.23 23.03
CA MET A 1 -1.69 -5.50 23.47
C MET A 1 -1.98 -7.00 23.43
N ASN A 2 -2.86 -7.57 24.29
CA ASN A 2 -3.20 -9.01 24.19
C ASN A 2 -4.19 -9.28 23.05
N SER A 3 -4.25 -10.52 22.55
CA SER A 3 -5.10 -10.92 21.41
C SER A 3 -6.58 -10.54 21.60
N LYS A 4 -7.12 -10.72 22.82
CA LYS A 4 -8.51 -10.33 23.16
C LYS A 4 -8.79 -8.85 22.92
N ASN A 5 -7.86 -7.98 23.33
CA ASN A 5 -8.00 -6.55 23.14
C ASN A 5 -7.85 -6.17 21.66
N ILE A 6 -6.92 -6.81 20.93
CA ILE A 6 -6.76 -6.63 19.48
C ILE A 6 -8.06 -6.97 18.76
N LYS A 7 -8.65 -8.14 19.04
CA LYS A 7 -9.97 -8.52 18.52
C LYS A 7 -11.00 -7.45 18.81
N LYS A 8 -11.13 -7.00 20.06
CA LYS A 8 -12.10 -5.97 20.45
C LYS A 8 -11.92 -4.68 19.65
N HIS A 9 -10.67 -4.23 19.50
CA HIS A 9 -10.33 -3.01 18.76
C HIS A 9 -10.69 -3.12 17.27
N LEU A 10 -10.28 -4.20 16.62
CA LEU A 10 -10.54 -4.43 15.19
C LEU A 10 -12.03 -4.63 14.91
N ASN A 11 -12.76 -5.33 15.79
CA ASN A 11 -14.22 -5.42 15.70
C ASN A 11 -14.89 -4.06 15.83
N ALA A 12 -14.43 -3.22 16.76
CA ALA A 12 -14.99 -1.88 16.91
C ALA A 12 -14.72 -1.04 15.65
N LYS A 13 -13.51 -1.13 15.09
CA LYS A 13 -13.15 -0.45 13.84
C LYS A 13 -13.98 -0.91 12.65
N LEU A 14 -14.14 -2.24 12.48
CA LEU A 14 -14.96 -2.82 11.42
C LEU A 14 -16.43 -2.40 11.53
N LYS A 15 -17.01 -2.45 12.75
CA LYS A 15 -18.40 -2.03 12.98
C LYS A 15 -18.61 -0.55 12.74
N ASP A 16 -17.67 0.29 13.14
CA ASP A 16 -17.74 1.72 12.86
C ASP A 16 -17.68 1.99 11.36
N TRP A 17 -16.81 1.30 10.63
CA TRP A 17 -16.76 1.38 9.17
C TRP A 17 -18.07 0.91 8.51
N ALA A 18 -18.53 -0.30 8.86
CA ALA A 18 -19.74 -0.92 8.31
C ALA A 18 -21.00 -0.05 8.53
N LYS A 19 -21.08 0.69 9.64
CA LYS A 19 -22.19 1.62 9.93
C LYS A 19 -22.34 2.74 8.89
N HIS A 20 -21.26 3.11 8.20
CA HIS A 20 -21.25 4.18 7.20
C HIS A 20 -21.38 3.66 5.76
N ILE A 21 -21.65 2.36 5.59
CA ILE A 21 -21.98 1.75 4.31
C ILE A 21 -23.51 1.75 4.17
N ASP A 22 -24.02 2.45 3.16
CA ASP A 22 -25.45 2.60 2.86
C ASP A 22 -26.04 1.42 2.07
N ASN A 23 -25.20 0.60 1.44
CA ASN A 23 -25.62 -0.63 0.77
C ASN A 23 -25.52 -1.84 1.71
N GLU A 24 -26.66 -2.43 2.07
CA GLU A 24 -26.73 -3.53 3.05
C GLU A 24 -25.97 -4.80 2.59
N GLU A 25 -25.96 -5.10 1.29
CA GLU A 25 -25.18 -6.23 0.74
C GLU A 25 -23.67 -6.00 0.89
N VAL A 26 -23.20 -4.79 0.56
CA VAL A 26 -21.78 -4.42 0.72
C VAL A 26 -21.37 -4.46 2.19
N LYS A 27 -22.26 -4.03 3.09
CA LYS A 27 -22.05 -4.05 4.52
C LYS A 27 -21.88 -5.48 5.06
N GLU A 28 -22.78 -6.40 4.69
CA GLU A 28 -22.68 -7.82 5.03
C GLU A 28 -21.36 -8.42 4.52
N ILE A 29 -20.99 -8.11 3.27
CA ILE A 29 -19.72 -8.56 2.68
C ILE A 29 -18.53 -8.07 3.50
N VAL A 30 -18.50 -6.79 3.88
CA VAL A 30 -17.43 -6.21 4.70
C VAL A 30 -17.36 -6.88 6.07
N GLU A 31 -18.50 -7.13 6.72
CA GLU A 31 -18.54 -7.79 8.02
C GLU A 31 -18.04 -9.24 7.96
N GLU A 32 -18.29 -9.97 6.87
CA GLU A 32 -17.97 -11.40 6.77
C GLU A 32 -16.66 -11.74 6.05
N ASN A 33 -16.09 -10.84 5.24
CA ASN A 33 -14.94 -11.17 4.37
C ASN A 33 -13.67 -10.38 4.68
N THR A 34 -13.67 -9.53 5.71
CA THR A 34 -12.56 -8.62 5.99
C THR A 34 -11.37 -9.33 6.63
N ILE A 35 -10.18 -9.01 6.13
CA ILE A 35 -8.89 -9.34 6.73
C ILE A 35 -8.15 -8.02 6.99
N ILE A 36 -7.63 -7.84 8.20
CA ILE A 36 -6.74 -6.72 8.54
C ILE A 36 -5.36 -7.29 8.86
N THR A 37 -4.32 -6.77 8.21
CA THR A 37 -2.93 -7.26 8.32
C THR A 37 -1.93 -6.11 8.22
N GLY A 38 -0.63 -6.39 8.27
CA GLY A 38 0.41 -5.40 8.02
C GLY A 38 0.70 -4.50 9.22
N GLY A 39 1.04 -3.23 8.94
CA GLY A 39 1.54 -2.29 9.95
C GLY A 39 0.56 -2.01 11.09
N ALA A 40 -0.76 -2.09 10.82
CA ALA A 40 -1.79 -1.95 11.85
C ALA A 40 -1.66 -3.01 12.95
N MET A 41 -1.37 -4.26 12.57
CA MET A 41 -1.20 -5.36 13.52
C MET A 41 0.05 -5.16 14.37
N VAL A 42 1.14 -4.70 13.76
CA VAL A 42 2.38 -4.35 14.47
C VAL A 42 2.10 -3.26 15.51
N SER A 43 1.46 -2.17 15.08
CA SER A 43 1.13 -1.02 15.94
C SER A 43 0.27 -1.44 17.15
N LEU A 44 -0.77 -2.25 16.92
CA LEU A 44 -1.62 -2.75 18.00
C LEU A 44 -0.88 -3.69 18.95
N LEU A 45 0.04 -4.52 18.44
CA LEU A 45 0.86 -5.41 19.26
C LEU A 45 1.83 -4.61 20.15
N THR A 46 2.45 -3.56 19.62
CA THR A 46 3.40 -2.67 20.33
C THR A 46 2.71 -1.62 21.20
N GLY A 47 1.41 -1.40 21.02
CA GLY A 47 0.65 -0.38 21.78
C GLY A 47 0.72 1.02 21.16
N GLU A 48 1.20 1.12 19.93
CA GLU A 48 1.22 2.33 19.12
C GLU A 48 -0.14 2.53 18.42
N ARG A 49 -0.39 3.74 17.92
CA ARG A 49 -1.60 4.03 17.16
C ARG A 49 -1.39 3.61 15.70
N PRO A 50 -2.28 2.80 15.10
CA PRO A 50 -2.21 2.52 13.67
C PRO A 50 -2.30 3.82 12.83
N HIS A 51 -1.41 3.95 11.85
CA HIS A 51 -1.49 5.01 10.84
C HIS A 51 -2.71 4.79 9.95
N ASP A 52 -2.84 3.58 9.43
CA ASP A 52 -3.91 3.05 8.60
C ASP A 52 -4.22 1.59 8.97
N TYR A 53 -5.28 1.05 8.37
CA TYR A 53 -5.64 -0.37 8.40
C TYR A 53 -5.69 -0.88 6.97
N ASP A 54 -4.69 -1.69 6.59
CA ASP A 54 -4.70 -2.42 5.34
C ASP A 54 -5.76 -3.52 5.39
N VAL A 55 -6.83 -3.31 4.63
CA VAL A 55 -7.97 -4.19 4.50
C VAL A 55 -7.87 -4.98 3.20
N TYR A 56 -7.97 -6.30 3.35
CA TYR A 56 -8.08 -7.25 2.26
C TYR A 56 -9.39 -8.01 2.38
N PHE A 57 -9.77 -8.70 1.30
CA PHE A 57 -10.96 -9.54 1.28
C PHE A 57 -10.62 -11.00 1.01
N ARG A 58 -11.37 -11.88 1.69
CA ARG A 58 -11.24 -13.33 1.56
C ARG A 58 -11.53 -13.84 0.15
N THR A 59 -12.54 -13.26 -0.51
CA THR A 59 -13.01 -13.71 -1.83
C THR A 59 -12.84 -12.63 -2.89
N LYS A 60 -12.70 -13.06 -4.14
CA LYS A 60 -12.61 -12.16 -5.29
C LYS A 60 -13.89 -11.33 -5.42
N GLU A 61 -15.03 -11.97 -5.22
CA GLU A 61 -16.36 -11.37 -5.31
C GLU A 61 -16.54 -10.27 -4.27
N ALA A 62 -16.11 -10.52 -3.03
CA ALA A 62 -16.12 -9.51 -1.97
C ALA A 62 -15.23 -8.31 -2.35
N CYS A 63 -14.00 -8.56 -2.79
CA CYS A 63 -13.08 -7.53 -3.24
C CYS A 63 -13.69 -6.66 -4.35
N ILE A 64 -14.28 -7.29 -5.39
CA ILE A 64 -14.88 -6.57 -6.52
C ILE A 64 -16.08 -5.75 -6.07
N LYS A 65 -16.99 -6.32 -5.28
CA LYS A 65 -18.21 -5.62 -4.85
C LYS A 65 -17.90 -4.40 -3.97
N VAL A 66 -17.01 -4.55 -3.00
CA VAL A 66 -16.63 -3.43 -2.13
C VAL A 66 -15.82 -2.38 -2.89
N ALA A 67 -14.86 -2.79 -3.73
CA ALA A 67 -14.10 -1.84 -4.55
C ALA A 67 -15.02 -1.07 -5.51
N LYS A 68 -15.95 -1.77 -6.17
CA LYS A 68 -16.93 -1.16 -7.07
C LYS A 68 -17.80 -0.13 -6.33
N TYR A 69 -18.28 -0.47 -5.15
CA TYR A 69 -19.07 0.44 -4.32
C TYR A 69 -18.32 1.75 -4.04
N TYR A 70 -17.05 1.68 -3.65
CA TYR A 70 -16.26 2.89 -3.36
C TYR A 70 -15.84 3.66 -4.62
N VAL A 71 -15.58 2.97 -5.75
CA VAL A 71 -15.36 3.62 -7.05
C VAL A 71 -16.63 4.35 -7.52
N ASP A 72 -17.81 3.75 -7.35
CA ASP A 72 -19.07 4.38 -7.72
C ASP A 72 -19.34 5.62 -6.83
N LYS A 73 -19.05 5.54 -5.52
CA LYS A 73 -19.07 6.71 -4.61
C LYS A 73 -18.09 7.81 -5.02
N TRP A 74 -16.88 7.44 -5.42
CA TRP A 74 -15.89 8.39 -5.95
C TRP A 74 -16.41 9.11 -7.19
N ASN A 75 -16.87 8.36 -8.18
CA ASN A 75 -17.36 8.91 -9.45
C ASN A 75 -18.60 9.80 -9.29
N ALA A 76 -19.43 9.54 -8.28
CA ALA A 76 -20.58 10.39 -7.96
C ALA A 76 -20.18 11.79 -7.49
N THR A 77 -19.00 11.92 -6.88
CA THR A 77 -18.50 13.18 -6.28
C THR A 77 -17.39 13.84 -7.11
N HIS A 78 -16.69 13.09 -7.96
CA HIS A 78 -15.52 13.54 -8.74
C HIS A 78 -15.67 13.22 -10.23
N GLN A 79 -16.65 13.85 -10.89
CA GLN A 79 -16.96 13.61 -12.31
C GLN A 79 -15.81 14.01 -13.26
N ASP A 80 -14.92 14.89 -12.81
CA ASP A 80 -13.73 15.36 -13.51
C ASP A 80 -12.57 14.35 -13.51
N LYS A 81 -12.58 13.37 -12.59
CA LYS A 81 -11.55 12.33 -12.44
C LYS A 81 -12.17 10.93 -12.35
N PRO A 82 -12.81 10.44 -13.43
CA PRO A 82 -13.50 9.17 -13.39
C PRO A 82 -12.53 8.00 -13.22
N VAL A 83 -12.92 7.07 -12.35
CA VAL A 83 -12.21 5.82 -12.09
C VAL A 83 -13.08 4.65 -12.55
N SER A 84 -12.46 3.67 -13.20
CA SER A 84 -13.15 2.46 -13.64
C SER A 84 -12.49 1.24 -13.03
N LEU A 85 -13.28 0.29 -12.53
CA LEU A 85 -12.76 -0.97 -12.01
C LEU A 85 -12.51 -1.94 -13.18
N LYS A 86 -11.30 -2.49 -13.27
CA LYS A 86 -10.93 -3.52 -14.25
C LYS A 86 -10.43 -4.77 -13.53
N VAL A 87 -10.83 -5.94 -14.03
CA VAL A 87 -10.32 -7.23 -13.56
C VAL A 87 -9.34 -7.73 -14.61
N GLY A 88 -8.08 -7.91 -14.23
CA GLY A 88 -7.03 -8.44 -15.09
C GLY A 88 -7.22 -9.93 -15.39
N GLU A 89 -6.57 -10.40 -16.46
CA GLU A 89 -6.56 -11.83 -16.83
C GLU A 89 -5.92 -12.71 -15.75
N ASP A 90 -4.99 -12.14 -14.98
CA ASP A 90 -4.35 -12.75 -13.80
C ASP A 90 -5.26 -12.77 -12.56
N GLY A 91 -6.47 -12.24 -12.67
CA GLY A 91 -7.45 -12.13 -11.60
C GLY A 91 -7.34 -10.86 -10.76
N SER A 92 -6.29 -10.05 -10.94
CA SER A 92 -6.08 -8.83 -10.15
C SER A 92 -7.21 -7.81 -10.35
N VAL A 93 -7.65 -7.16 -9.27
CA VAL A 93 -8.66 -6.09 -9.35
C VAL A 93 -7.94 -4.75 -9.29
N LYS A 94 -8.03 -3.98 -10.39
CA LYS A 94 -7.32 -2.71 -10.56
C LYS A 94 -8.29 -1.55 -10.76
N CYS A 95 -8.00 -0.42 -10.11
CA CYS A 95 -8.68 0.84 -10.37
C CYS A 95 -7.98 1.56 -11.51
N PHE A 96 -8.60 1.60 -12.69
CA PHE A 96 -8.09 2.30 -13.85
C PHE A 96 -8.51 3.77 -13.81
N ILE A 97 -7.54 4.65 -13.64
CA ILE A 97 -7.71 6.09 -13.48
C ILE A 97 -7.24 6.76 -14.77
N GLN A 98 -8.10 7.56 -15.40
CA GLN A 98 -7.78 8.19 -16.69
C GLN A 98 -6.68 9.27 -16.59
N SER A 99 -6.50 9.88 -15.41
CA SER A 99 -5.49 10.90 -15.12
C SER A 99 -4.28 10.28 -14.39
N LYS A 100 -3.07 10.34 -14.97
CA LYS A 100 -1.75 10.05 -14.37
C LYS A 100 -1.60 8.79 -13.47
N GLY A 101 -2.57 7.87 -13.42
CA GLY A 101 -2.54 6.66 -12.60
C GLY A 101 -2.98 6.83 -11.14
N ILE A 102 -3.39 8.03 -10.71
CA ILE A 102 -3.75 8.38 -9.32
C ILE A 102 -4.95 9.36 -9.30
N ALA A 103 -5.83 9.25 -8.30
CA ALA A 103 -6.95 10.18 -8.07
C ALA A 103 -7.02 10.63 -6.60
N ASP A 104 -6.99 11.93 -6.33
CA ASP A 104 -7.02 12.55 -4.98
C ASP A 104 -8.09 13.66 -4.83
N GLU A 105 -8.76 13.69 -3.68
CA GLU A 105 -9.79 14.67 -3.27
C GLU A 105 -9.22 16.10 -3.11
N ASP A 106 -7.97 16.24 -2.64
CA ASP A 106 -7.33 17.51 -2.28
C ASP A 106 -6.39 18.08 -3.38
N GLU A 107 -6.41 17.52 -4.59
CA GLU A 107 -5.55 17.96 -5.70
C GLU A 107 -5.88 19.41 -6.13
N LYS A 108 -5.10 20.39 -5.66
CA LYS A 108 -5.07 21.74 -6.22
C LYS A 108 -4.24 21.74 -7.50
N SER A 109 -4.70 22.44 -8.54
CA SER A 109 -4.17 22.43 -9.92
C SER A 109 -2.71 22.83 -10.12
N GLU A 110 -1.93 23.12 -9.07
CA GLU A 110 -0.52 23.52 -9.16
C GLU A 110 0.42 22.85 -8.14
N SER A 111 -0.04 21.89 -7.34
CA SER A 111 0.85 21.12 -6.44
C SER A 111 0.98 19.68 -6.93
N VAL A 112 2.16 19.35 -7.46
CA VAL A 112 2.55 17.98 -7.81
C VAL A 112 2.86 17.25 -6.50
N ILE A 113 1.82 16.74 -5.83
CA ILE A 113 1.96 16.05 -4.55
C ILE A 113 2.44 14.62 -4.83
N ALA A 114 3.60 14.25 -4.27
CA ALA A 114 4.12 12.89 -4.25
C ALA A 114 3.41 12.09 -3.15
N TYR A 115 2.77 10.96 -3.47
CA TYR A 115 2.00 10.18 -2.50
C TYR A 115 2.78 8.95 -2.05
N ASN A 116 3.59 9.12 -1.02
CA ASN A 116 4.49 8.07 -0.56
C ASN A 116 3.74 6.91 0.13
N PHE A 117 3.71 5.72 -0.49
CA PHE A 117 3.38 4.45 0.18
C PHE A 117 4.49 4.04 1.19
N GLU A 118 5.67 4.67 1.08
CA GLU A 118 6.92 4.28 1.75
C GLU A 118 7.73 5.45 2.32
N SER A 119 7.11 6.60 2.56
CA SER A 119 7.75 7.76 3.18
C SER A 119 8.27 7.46 4.58
N THR A 120 9.32 8.20 4.91
CA THR A 120 9.82 8.43 6.25
C THR A 120 8.96 9.48 6.95
N GLU A 121 8.93 9.51 8.29
CA GLU A 121 8.19 10.56 9.03
C GLU A 121 8.68 11.97 8.68
N GLN A 122 9.98 12.10 8.37
CA GLN A 122 10.57 13.37 7.92
C GLN A 122 10.16 13.75 6.49
N GLU A 123 10.08 12.79 5.57
CA GLU A 123 9.63 13.03 4.18
C GLU A 123 8.12 13.36 4.13
N ASP A 124 7.32 12.81 5.05
CA ASP A 124 5.91 13.17 5.24
C ASP A 124 5.74 14.61 5.77
N GLU A 125 6.60 15.03 6.72
CA GLU A 125 6.59 16.39 7.30
C GLU A 125 7.00 17.44 6.25
N GLU A 126 8.02 17.15 5.45
CA GLU A 126 8.58 18.09 4.46
C GLU A 126 7.66 18.30 3.24
N MET A 127 6.86 17.29 2.88
CA MET A 127 5.89 17.32 1.78
C MET A 127 4.47 17.77 2.20
N GLY A 128 4.28 18.16 3.46
CA GLY A 128 3.00 18.66 3.98
C GLY A 128 1.90 17.59 4.10
N ILE A 129 2.27 16.31 4.06
CA ILE A 129 1.36 15.16 4.17
C ILE A 129 1.07 14.80 5.63
N VAL A 130 1.86 15.33 6.57
CA VAL A 130 1.44 15.45 7.97
C VAL A 130 0.38 16.55 8.07
N SER A 131 -0.80 16.28 7.52
CA SER A 131 -1.98 16.69 8.27
C SER A 131 -2.00 15.79 9.50
N ASP A 132 -1.33 16.24 10.56
CA ASP A 132 -1.65 15.92 11.95
C ASP A 132 -3.07 16.41 12.28
N ARG A 133 -4.05 16.07 11.42
CA ARG A 133 -5.43 16.06 11.82
C ARG A 133 -5.61 14.74 12.52
N ASP A 134 -5.45 14.81 13.84
CA ASP A 134 -6.18 13.95 14.76
C ASP A 134 -7.59 13.63 14.20
N PRO A 135 -8.21 12.49 14.53
CA PRO A 135 -9.58 12.15 14.10
C PRO A 135 -10.69 13.09 14.64
N ALA A 136 -10.40 14.36 14.91
CA ALA A 136 -11.24 15.29 15.66
C ALA A 136 -11.21 16.75 15.15
N GLU A 137 -10.75 17.04 13.93
CA GLU A 137 -11.36 18.15 13.20
C GLU A 137 -12.44 17.55 12.30
N ASP A 138 -13.67 17.60 12.81
CA ASP A 138 -14.89 17.43 12.01
C ASP A 138 -14.82 18.45 10.87
N ASP A 139 -14.31 18.02 9.72
CA ASP A 139 -14.31 18.80 8.49
C ASP A 139 -15.73 18.94 7.91
N GLY A 140 -16.74 18.40 8.63
CA GLY A 140 -18.13 18.35 8.25
C GLY A 140 -18.42 17.34 7.12
N LYS A 141 -17.42 16.57 6.68
CA LYS A 141 -17.55 15.62 5.57
C LYS A 141 -17.84 14.21 6.09
N ASP A 142 -18.45 13.41 5.23
CA ASP A 142 -18.84 12.05 5.58
C ASP A 142 -17.62 11.17 5.90
N LYS A 143 -17.76 10.37 6.97
CA LYS A 143 -16.79 9.35 7.37
C LYS A 143 -16.72 8.21 6.36
N TYR A 144 -15.53 7.60 6.27
CA TYR A 144 -15.23 6.50 5.35
C TYR A 144 -15.54 6.79 3.86
N ARG A 145 -15.64 8.06 3.45
CA ARG A 145 -15.63 8.46 2.03
C ARG A 145 -14.28 8.13 1.37
N PRO A 146 -14.24 7.79 0.09
CA PRO A 146 -12.98 7.61 -0.64
C PRO A 146 -12.26 8.95 -0.76
N ARG A 147 -10.98 8.99 -0.38
CA ARG A 147 -10.13 10.20 -0.47
C ARG A 147 -9.07 10.08 -1.56
N PHE A 148 -8.55 8.87 -1.74
CA PHE A 148 -7.45 8.62 -2.64
C PHE A 148 -7.54 7.24 -3.28
N LEU A 149 -7.36 7.17 -4.59
CA LEU A 149 -7.38 5.92 -5.35
C LEU A 149 -6.09 5.78 -6.15
N THR A 150 -5.49 4.59 -6.06
CA THR A 150 -4.40 4.15 -6.92
C THR A 150 -4.84 2.95 -7.73
N SER A 151 -3.99 2.47 -8.63
CA SER A 151 -4.26 1.25 -9.38
C SER A 151 -4.55 0.02 -8.51
N ASN A 152 -4.03 -0.03 -7.28
CA ASN A 152 -4.04 -1.23 -6.44
C ASN A 152 -4.73 -1.07 -5.09
N ALA A 153 -5.15 0.15 -4.73
CA ALA A 153 -5.75 0.44 -3.44
C ALA A 153 -6.72 1.64 -3.50
N ILE A 154 -7.71 1.61 -2.61
CA ILE A 154 -8.66 2.68 -2.35
C ILE A 154 -8.50 3.10 -0.90
N THR A 155 -8.02 4.30 -0.66
CA THR A 155 -7.85 4.87 0.67
C THR A 155 -9.08 5.71 1.02
N LEU A 156 -9.74 5.32 2.11
CA LEU A 156 -10.88 6.01 2.66
C LEU A 156 -10.41 7.03 3.72
N SER A 157 -11.29 7.98 4.01
CA SER A 157 -11.25 8.72 5.27
C SER A 157 -11.34 7.76 6.46
N ASP A 158 -10.87 8.22 7.62
CA ASP A 158 -10.82 7.42 8.83
C ASP A 158 -9.88 6.20 8.73
N LYS A 159 -8.79 6.31 7.96
CA LYS A 159 -7.63 5.40 8.04
C LYS A 159 -7.88 3.98 7.53
N ILE A 160 -8.91 3.74 6.71
CA ILE A 160 -9.11 2.45 6.04
C ILE A 160 -8.44 2.48 4.67
N GLN A 161 -7.60 1.49 4.36
CA GLN A 161 -7.01 1.31 3.04
C GLN A 161 -7.45 -0.04 2.48
N ILE A 162 -8.30 -0.02 1.45
CA ILE A 162 -8.77 -1.24 0.78
C ILE A 162 -7.74 -1.61 -0.28
N VAL A 163 -7.04 -2.73 -0.07
CA VAL A 163 -6.10 -3.26 -1.06
C VAL A 163 -6.85 -4.18 -2.01
N THR A 164 -6.86 -3.84 -3.31
CA THR A 164 -7.63 -4.56 -4.34
C THR A 164 -6.79 -5.54 -5.15
N ARG A 165 -5.45 -5.38 -5.10
CA ARG A 165 -4.52 -6.18 -5.91
C ARG A 165 -4.54 -7.67 -5.55
N PHE A 166 -4.76 -7.99 -4.28
CA PHE A 166 -4.72 -9.34 -3.75
C PHE A 166 -5.96 -9.64 -2.91
N TYR A 167 -6.43 -10.87 -2.97
CA TYR A 167 -7.54 -11.41 -2.19
C TYR A 167 -7.27 -12.89 -1.92
N GLY A 168 -7.96 -13.47 -0.96
CA GLY A 168 -7.78 -14.88 -0.60
C GLY A 168 -7.64 -15.09 0.90
N GLU A 169 -7.19 -16.28 1.27
CA GLU A 169 -6.86 -16.59 2.66
C GLU A 169 -5.63 -15.80 3.13
N VAL A 170 -5.49 -15.61 4.44
CA VAL A 170 -4.39 -14.86 5.07
C VAL A 170 -3.01 -15.32 4.56
N VAL A 171 -2.83 -16.63 4.45
CA VAL A 171 -1.57 -17.25 4.00
C VAL A 171 -1.25 -16.87 2.55
N ASP A 172 -2.24 -16.75 1.68
CA ASP A 172 -2.04 -16.38 0.28
C ASP A 172 -1.72 -14.90 0.12
N ILE A 173 -2.36 -14.04 0.92
CA ILE A 173 -2.06 -12.59 0.95
C ILE A 173 -0.61 -12.37 1.40
N HIS A 174 -0.18 -13.03 2.47
CA HIS A 174 1.18 -12.90 3.02
C HIS A 174 2.29 -13.41 2.09
N LYS A 175 1.99 -14.18 1.04
CA LYS A 175 3.00 -14.52 0.00
C LYS A 175 3.50 -13.30 -0.77
N ASN A 176 2.75 -12.19 -0.74
CA ASN A 176 3.13 -10.95 -1.40
C ASN A 176 3.86 -9.97 -0.45
N TYR A 177 4.08 -10.37 0.80
CA TYR A 177 4.79 -9.57 1.79
C TYR A 177 6.29 -9.88 1.73
N ASP A 178 7.08 -8.85 1.95
CA ASP A 178 8.54 -8.83 1.92
C ASP A 178 9.18 -9.21 3.26
N PHE A 179 8.58 -8.78 4.38
CA PHE A 179 9.10 -8.99 5.72
C PHE A 179 8.12 -9.71 6.67
N VAL A 180 8.66 -10.58 7.53
CA VAL A 180 7.87 -11.42 8.44
C VAL A 180 7.12 -10.64 9.52
N HIS A 181 7.65 -9.51 9.97
CA HIS A 181 7.03 -8.74 11.06
C HIS A 181 5.65 -8.18 10.68
N CYS A 182 5.34 -8.07 9.37
CA CYS A 182 4.06 -7.62 8.86
C CYS A 182 3.05 -8.75 8.61
N THR A 183 3.37 -10.01 8.94
CA THR A 183 2.51 -11.19 8.66
C THR A 183 1.62 -11.61 9.83
N CYS A 184 1.39 -10.71 10.79
CA CYS A 184 0.27 -10.86 11.72
C CYS A 184 -1.02 -10.38 11.04
N ALA A 185 -2.14 -11.05 11.32
CA ALA A 185 -3.43 -10.71 10.71
C ALA A 185 -4.61 -10.96 11.66
N TRP A 186 -5.77 -10.43 11.31
CA TRP A 186 -7.06 -10.71 11.91
C TRP A 186 -8.11 -10.92 10.81
N SER A 187 -9.02 -11.86 11.02
CA SER A 187 -10.11 -12.21 10.11
C SER A 187 -11.47 -12.00 10.76
N SER A 188 -12.44 -11.49 9.99
CA SER A 188 -13.74 -11.11 10.54
C SER A 188 -14.71 -12.29 10.73
N TRP A 189 -14.69 -13.29 9.85
CA TRP A 189 -15.64 -14.42 9.88
C TRP A 189 -15.49 -15.35 11.08
N ASP A 190 -14.27 -15.57 11.56
CA ASP A 190 -13.96 -16.39 12.74
C ASP A 190 -13.53 -15.54 13.93
N ASN A 191 -13.34 -14.23 13.72
CA ASN A 191 -12.83 -13.29 14.70
C ASN A 191 -11.50 -13.78 15.33
N GLU A 192 -10.63 -14.38 14.51
CA GLU A 192 -9.34 -14.89 14.96
C GLU A 192 -8.18 -13.94 14.65
N VAL A 193 -7.16 -13.97 15.52
CA VAL A 193 -5.92 -13.23 15.32
C VAL A 193 -4.83 -14.24 15.01
N PHE A 194 -4.29 -14.16 13.81
CA PHE A 194 -3.16 -14.95 13.37
C PHE A 194 -1.85 -14.28 13.80
N LEU A 195 -1.12 -14.93 14.71
CA LEU A 195 0.12 -14.42 15.29
C LEU A 195 1.27 -15.43 15.09
N PRO A 196 1.91 -15.47 13.90
CA PRO A 196 3.05 -16.34 13.68
C PRO A 196 4.16 -16.08 14.69
N GLN A 197 4.73 -17.15 15.27
CA GLN A 197 5.81 -17.01 16.25
C GLN A 197 6.98 -16.18 15.72
N LYS A 198 7.43 -16.44 14.49
CA LYS A 198 8.54 -15.70 13.89
C LYS A 198 8.22 -14.22 13.68
N ALA A 199 6.97 -13.87 13.38
CA ALA A 199 6.53 -12.48 13.28
C ALA A 199 6.63 -11.77 14.64
N LEU A 200 6.13 -12.40 15.69
CA LEU A 200 6.22 -11.88 17.05
C LEU A 200 7.67 -11.69 17.51
N GLU A 201 8.55 -12.66 17.25
CA GLU A 201 9.99 -12.56 17.55
C GLU A 201 10.62 -11.35 16.84
N CYS A 202 10.32 -11.18 15.55
CA CYS A 202 10.85 -10.06 14.76
C CYS A 202 10.32 -8.70 15.25
N ILE A 203 9.03 -8.61 15.61
CA ILE A 203 8.43 -7.38 16.17
C ILE A 203 9.10 -7.04 17.51
N ILE A 204 9.26 -8.02 18.41
CA ILE A 204 9.83 -7.80 19.76
C ILE A 204 11.28 -7.32 19.66
N ASN A 205 12.08 -7.93 18.78
CA ASN A 205 13.49 -7.60 18.63
C ASN A 205 13.72 -6.38 17.73
N LYS A 206 12.65 -5.84 17.10
CA LYS A 206 12.75 -4.89 15.99
C LYS A 206 13.71 -5.37 14.89
N GLU A 207 13.60 -6.64 14.52
CA GLU A 207 14.42 -7.26 13.47
C GLU A 207 13.64 -7.31 12.13
N LEU A 208 14.24 -6.80 11.05
CA LEU A 208 13.74 -7.05 9.70
C LEU A 208 14.22 -8.41 9.20
N TYR A 209 13.27 -9.32 9.00
CA TYR A 209 13.54 -10.64 8.42
C TYR A 209 12.87 -10.75 7.06
N TYR A 210 13.69 -10.82 6.00
CA TYR A 210 13.23 -10.89 4.62
C TYR A 210 12.84 -12.32 4.23
N VAL A 211 11.66 -12.47 3.61
CA VAL A 211 11.10 -13.76 3.15
C VAL A 211 11.10 -13.93 1.63
N GLY A 212 11.50 -12.90 0.90
CA GLY A 212 11.43 -12.87 -0.55
C GLY A 212 10.31 -11.94 -1.02
N SER A 213 10.50 -11.37 -2.20
CA SER A 213 9.56 -10.43 -2.79
C SER A 213 9.61 -10.54 -4.31
N LYS A 214 8.47 -10.27 -4.96
CA LYS A 214 8.44 -10.02 -6.41
C LYS A 214 9.04 -8.65 -6.77
N TYR A 215 9.20 -7.79 -5.76
CA TYR A 215 9.69 -6.42 -5.88
C TYR A 215 10.94 -6.21 -4.99
N PRO A 216 12.04 -6.95 -5.21
CA PRO A 216 13.23 -6.86 -4.37
C PRO A 216 13.84 -5.44 -4.32
N LEU A 217 13.80 -4.66 -5.41
CA LEU A 217 14.34 -3.29 -5.40
C LEU A 217 13.54 -2.38 -4.44
N CYS A 218 12.21 -2.37 -4.61
CA CYS A 218 11.27 -1.70 -3.72
C CYS A 218 11.48 -2.15 -2.25
N SER A 219 11.65 -3.45 -2.03
CA SER A 219 11.89 -4.00 -0.70
C SER A 219 13.19 -3.48 -0.07
N ILE A 220 14.27 -3.30 -0.85
CA ILE A 220 15.53 -2.71 -0.39
C ILE A 220 15.30 -1.27 0.04
N ILE A 221 14.61 -0.47 -0.78
CA ILE A 221 14.34 0.94 -0.48
C ILE A 221 13.47 1.06 0.77
N ARG A 222 12.43 0.22 0.90
CA ARG A 222 11.53 0.16 2.06
C ARG A 222 12.25 -0.09 3.38
N THR A 223 13.45 -0.68 3.37
CA THR A 223 14.23 -0.85 4.61
C THR A 223 14.52 0.48 5.31
N ARG A 224 14.64 1.60 4.57
CA ARG A 224 14.88 2.95 5.13
C ARG A 224 13.82 3.32 6.17
N LYS A 225 12.55 3.25 5.78
CA LYS A 225 11.39 3.54 6.64
C LYS A 225 11.38 2.71 7.92
N TYR A 226 11.68 1.43 7.81
CA TYR A 226 11.71 0.56 8.99
C TYR A 226 12.91 0.83 9.90
N ILE A 227 14.08 1.15 9.32
CA ILE A 227 15.28 1.51 10.08
C ILE A 227 15.04 2.76 10.94
N GLU A 228 14.37 3.76 10.37
CA GLU A 228 14.01 4.98 11.12
C GLU A 228 13.01 4.71 12.24
N ARG A 229 12.10 3.75 12.06
CA ARG A 229 11.21 3.24 13.12
C ARG A 229 11.94 2.39 14.18
N GLY A 230 13.27 2.33 14.09
CA GLY A 230 14.16 1.65 15.03
C GLY A 230 14.31 0.16 14.77
N TYR A 231 13.92 -0.34 13.60
CA TYR A 231 14.27 -1.69 13.21
C TYR A 231 15.74 -1.80 12.79
N HIS A 232 16.30 -2.98 12.98
CA HIS A 232 17.61 -3.33 12.47
C HIS A 232 17.51 -4.47 11.47
N ILE A 233 18.44 -4.49 10.53
CA ILE A 233 18.55 -5.52 9.50
C ILE A 233 20.01 -5.95 9.39
N ASN A 234 20.25 -7.26 9.32
CA ASN A 234 21.61 -7.77 9.20
C ASN A 234 22.03 -7.91 7.72
N ALA A 235 23.35 -7.94 7.48
CA ALA A 235 23.91 -8.05 6.12
C ALA A 235 23.40 -9.27 5.35
N GLY A 236 23.12 -10.38 6.04
CA GLY A 236 22.59 -11.60 5.41
C GLY A 236 21.20 -11.39 4.78
N GLN A 237 20.35 -10.55 5.36
CA GLN A 237 19.05 -10.21 4.77
C GLN A 237 19.24 -9.38 3.49
N TYR A 238 20.14 -8.39 3.50
CA TYR A 238 20.49 -7.65 2.29
C TYR A 238 21.04 -8.56 1.19
N VAL A 239 21.91 -9.52 1.53
CA VAL A 239 22.41 -10.50 0.55
C VAL A 239 21.25 -11.27 -0.11
N LYS A 240 20.25 -11.73 0.65
CA LYS A 240 19.07 -12.40 0.08
C LYS A 240 18.31 -11.48 -0.90
N MET A 241 18.12 -10.21 -0.54
CA MET A 241 17.43 -9.23 -1.37
C MET A 241 18.19 -8.96 -2.66
N CYS A 242 19.51 -8.75 -2.58
CA CYS A 242 20.37 -8.54 -3.74
C CYS A 242 20.45 -9.79 -4.64
N MET A 243 20.43 -11.00 -4.08
CA MET A 243 20.40 -12.24 -4.86
C MET A 243 19.14 -12.32 -5.73
N GLN A 244 17.96 -12.01 -5.17
CA GLN A 244 16.72 -11.95 -5.94
C GLN A 244 16.71 -10.78 -6.94
N LEU A 245 17.25 -9.62 -6.56
CA LEU A 245 17.37 -8.49 -7.47
C LEU A 245 18.20 -8.82 -8.71
N ASN A 246 19.26 -9.62 -8.53
CA ASN A 246 20.15 -10.05 -9.62
C ASN A 246 19.47 -11.01 -10.62
N GLU A 247 18.29 -11.55 -10.31
CA GLU A 247 17.48 -12.35 -11.24
C GLU A 247 16.71 -11.47 -12.23
N LEU A 248 16.69 -10.14 -12.02
CA LEU A 248 15.93 -9.18 -12.82
C LEU A 248 16.85 -8.36 -13.75
N ASP A 249 16.34 -8.00 -14.92
CA ASP A 249 17.03 -7.09 -15.84
C ASP A 249 16.57 -5.65 -15.63
N LEU A 250 17.21 -4.94 -14.70
CA LEU A 250 16.90 -3.53 -14.41
C LEU A 250 17.27 -2.56 -15.55
N LYS A 251 17.88 -3.04 -16.65
CA LYS A 251 18.11 -2.21 -17.85
C LYS A 251 16.88 -2.12 -18.74
N ASP A 252 15.91 -3.02 -18.57
CA ASP A 252 14.58 -2.88 -19.16
C ASP A 252 13.79 -1.88 -18.29
N VAL A 253 13.42 -0.74 -18.88
CA VAL A 253 12.75 0.34 -18.14
C VAL A 253 11.38 -0.12 -17.61
N LYS A 254 10.71 -1.06 -18.26
CA LYS A 254 9.43 -1.60 -17.76
C LYS A 254 9.65 -2.45 -16.52
N VAL A 255 10.71 -3.25 -16.50
CA VAL A 255 11.09 -4.02 -15.31
C VAL A 255 11.50 -3.08 -14.18
N LEU A 256 12.27 -2.03 -14.47
CA LEU A 256 12.66 -1.02 -13.48
C LEU A 256 11.46 -0.28 -12.91
N GLU A 257 10.53 0.17 -13.75
CA GLU A 257 9.27 0.83 -13.36
C GLU A 257 8.41 -0.10 -12.49
N GLU A 258 8.25 -1.36 -12.88
CA GLU A 258 7.53 -2.35 -12.07
C GLU A 258 8.23 -2.57 -10.71
N GLN A 259 9.57 -2.61 -10.69
CA GLN A 259 10.36 -2.77 -9.47
C GLN A 259 10.38 -1.56 -8.55
N LEU A 260 10.01 -0.39 -9.05
CA LEU A 260 9.83 0.84 -8.29
C LEU A 260 8.36 1.13 -7.98
N THR A 261 7.44 0.27 -8.44
CA THR A 261 6.02 0.39 -8.10
C THR A 261 5.85 0.29 -6.58
N GLY A 262 5.38 1.37 -5.96
CA GLY A 262 5.25 1.50 -4.50
C GLY A 262 6.33 2.38 -3.84
N VAL A 263 7.40 2.73 -4.54
CA VAL A 263 8.36 3.76 -4.11
C VAL A 263 7.95 5.07 -4.77
N ASP A 264 6.89 5.67 -4.24
CA ASP A 264 6.24 6.80 -4.90
C ASP A 264 6.88 8.14 -4.49
N THR A 265 8.07 8.37 -5.05
CA THR A 265 8.62 9.72 -5.13
C THR A 265 8.43 10.24 -6.55
N THR A 266 7.94 11.47 -6.70
CA THR A 266 7.82 12.15 -8.00
C THR A 266 9.13 12.09 -8.80
N TYR A 267 10.27 12.08 -8.10
CA TYR A 267 11.60 11.93 -8.70
C TYR A 267 11.79 10.58 -9.40
N PHE A 268 11.30 9.46 -8.84
CA PHE A 268 11.38 8.17 -9.53
C PHE A 268 10.50 8.14 -10.78
N GLN A 269 9.30 8.72 -10.75
CA GLN A 269 8.47 8.81 -11.95
C GLN A 269 9.13 9.70 -13.02
N MET A 270 9.69 10.85 -12.62
CA MET A 270 10.45 11.72 -13.53
C MET A 270 11.66 11.01 -14.14
N MET A 271 12.36 10.19 -13.34
CA MET A 271 13.45 9.34 -13.81
C MET A 271 12.95 8.34 -14.85
N ILE A 272 11.87 7.59 -14.57
CA ILE A 272 11.29 6.63 -15.52
C ILE A 272 10.86 7.32 -16.81
N ASP A 273 10.18 8.46 -16.73
CA ASP A 273 9.76 9.24 -17.91
C ASP A 273 10.97 9.71 -18.74
N GLU A 274 12.06 10.14 -18.10
CA GLU A 274 13.30 10.55 -18.79
C GLU A 274 13.98 9.35 -19.46
N LEU A 275 14.00 8.18 -18.80
CA LEU A 275 14.54 6.94 -19.36
C LEU A 275 13.71 6.43 -20.56
N GLN A 276 12.37 6.43 -20.46
CA GLN A 276 11.48 6.02 -21.55
C GLN A 276 11.62 6.92 -22.78
N LYS A 277 11.78 8.25 -22.58
CA LYS A 277 12.06 9.18 -23.69
C LYS A 277 13.39 8.87 -24.36
N TYR A 278 14.42 8.58 -23.58
CA TYR A 278 15.73 8.20 -24.11
C TYR A 278 15.67 6.90 -24.93
N GLU A 279 14.90 5.89 -24.50
CA GLU A 279 14.68 4.66 -25.28
C GLU A 279 14.02 4.95 -26.63
N GLN A 280 13.00 5.81 -26.65
CA GLN A 280 12.29 6.21 -27.87
C GLN A 280 13.20 6.96 -28.85
N GLU A 281 14.05 7.86 -28.35
CA GLU A 281 14.96 8.65 -29.18
C GLU A 281 16.11 7.83 -29.77
N ASN A 282 16.60 6.81 -29.04
CA ASN A 282 17.76 6.01 -29.43
C ASN A 282 17.39 4.66 -30.06
N GLY A 283 16.10 4.28 -30.08
CA GLY A 283 15.63 3.03 -30.67
C GLY A 283 16.19 1.78 -29.98
N SER A 284 16.48 1.87 -28.67
CA SER A 284 17.00 0.76 -27.87
C SER A 284 16.00 0.41 -26.78
N ASP A 285 15.69 -0.88 -26.63
CA ASP A 285 14.81 -1.41 -25.58
C ASP A 285 15.51 -1.53 -24.21
N LYS A 286 16.73 -1.00 -24.08
CA LYS A 286 17.50 -1.02 -22.84
C LYS A 286 18.24 0.28 -22.62
N VAL A 287 18.25 0.72 -21.38
CA VAL A 287 19.00 1.91 -20.96
C VAL A 287 20.46 1.59 -20.63
N ASP A 288 21.35 2.50 -21.03
CA ASP A 288 22.77 2.41 -20.67
C ASP A 288 22.97 2.81 -19.20
N THR A 289 23.81 2.04 -18.50
CA THR A 289 24.07 2.27 -17.06
C THR A 289 24.66 3.64 -16.79
N THR A 290 25.48 4.19 -17.70
CA THR A 290 26.05 5.54 -17.55
C THR A 290 24.96 6.60 -17.61
N TYR A 291 23.99 6.43 -18.51
CA TYR A 291 22.86 7.35 -18.62
C TYR A 291 21.95 7.26 -17.40
N VAL A 292 21.63 6.05 -16.93
CA VAL A 292 20.86 5.85 -15.69
C VAL A 292 21.53 6.57 -14.51
N MET A 293 22.84 6.40 -14.31
CA MET A 293 23.55 7.11 -13.23
C MET A 293 23.53 8.63 -13.39
N LYS A 294 23.61 9.13 -14.63
CA LYS A 294 23.50 10.57 -14.90
C LYS A 294 22.12 11.11 -14.53
N VAL A 295 21.05 10.41 -14.87
CA VAL A 295 19.67 10.82 -14.53
C VAL A 295 19.45 10.77 -13.02
N ILE A 296 19.93 9.72 -12.34
CA ILE A 296 19.85 9.61 -10.88
C ILE A 296 20.54 10.79 -10.21
N ASN A 297 21.81 11.08 -10.53
CA ASN A 297 22.56 12.20 -9.94
C ASN A 297 21.98 13.60 -10.24
N LYS A 298 21.10 13.70 -11.25
CA LYS A 298 20.43 14.95 -11.61
C LYS A 298 19.16 15.16 -10.78
N LEU A 299 18.52 14.07 -10.34
CA LEU A 299 17.22 14.10 -9.67
C LEU A 299 17.31 13.92 -8.15
N PHE A 300 18.30 13.17 -7.66
CA PHE A 300 18.55 12.86 -6.25
C PHE A 300 19.92 13.38 -5.83
#